data_AF-A0A938SLZ9-F1
#
_entry.id   AF-A0A938SLZ9-F1
#
_cell.length_a   1.000
_cell.length_b   1.000
_cell.length_c   1.000
_cell.angle_alpha   90.00
_cell.angle_beta   90.00
_cell.angle_gamma   90.00
#
_symmetry.space_group_name_H-M   'P 1'
#
loop_
_entity.id
_entity.type
_entity.pdbx_description
1 polymer ?
#
loop_
_entity_poly.entity_id
_entity_poly.type
_entity_poly.pdbx_seq_one_letter_code
_entity_poly.pdbx_strand_id
1 'polypeptide(L)'
;MKRLFVLLLAVAVLLGPAVPSVFAIAPLRAQFMETYKDSKIAQAAEEAKCDVCHYGKKKKDRNDFGVAVSKYFKKTDYDSLKDDKEKLKAAIETALKKAEAEKSVSGKTFAELIKEGKLPGTPPKEVEESE
;
A
#
# COMPACT_ATOMS: atom_id res chain seq x y z
N MET A 1 21.67 -35.95 -55.30
CA MET A 1 20.28 -36.36 -55.01
C MET A 1 20.00 -36.15 -53.53
N LYS A 2 19.03 -35.27 -53.20
CA LYS A 2 18.00 -35.43 -52.15
C LYS A 2 18.42 -36.26 -50.91
N ARG A 3 18.39 -35.79 -49.66
CA ARG A 3 17.31 -35.05 -49.00
C ARG A 3 17.80 -34.30 -47.76
N LEU A 4 17.26 -33.09 -47.57
CA LEU A 4 17.11 -32.42 -46.28
C LEU A 4 16.50 -33.38 -45.24
N PHE A 5 16.96 -33.31 -43.99
CA PHE A 5 16.03 -33.22 -42.86
C PHE A 5 16.64 -32.37 -41.74
N VAL A 6 16.05 -31.18 -41.63
CA VAL A 6 16.13 -30.22 -40.54
C VAL A 6 15.66 -30.88 -39.25
N LEU A 7 16.36 -30.66 -38.13
CA LEU A 7 15.75 -30.58 -36.80
C LEU A 7 16.60 -29.68 -35.90
N LEU A 8 16.36 -28.38 -36.08
CA LEU A 8 16.54 -27.33 -35.07
C LEU A 8 15.54 -27.59 -33.94
N LEU A 9 15.99 -27.53 -32.68
CA LEU A 9 15.47 -26.60 -31.67
C LEU A 9 16.22 -26.82 -30.35
N ALA A 10 17.19 -25.93 -30.12
CA ALA A 10 17.74 -25.69 -28.81
C ALA A 10 16.63 -25.17 -27.89
N VAL A 11 16.33 -25.90 -26.82
CA VAL A 11 15.44 -25.44 -25.76
C VAL A 11 16.21 -24.38 -24.96
N ALA A 12 16.10 -23.13 -25.40
CA ALA A 12 16.49 -21.98 -24.59
C ALA A 12 15.46 -21.83 -23.47
N VAL A 13 15.78 -22.38 -22.30
CA VAL A 13 15.05 -22.08 -21.06
C VAL A 13 15.30 -20.61 -20.74
N LEU A 14 14.38 -19.76 -21.19
CA LEU A 14 14.28 -18.37 -20.77
C LEU A 14 13.88 -18.35 -19.29
N LEU A 15 14.87 -18.47 -18.39
CA LEU A 15 14.76 -17.98 -17.03
C LEU A 15 14.72 -16.44 -17.10
N GLY A 16 13.53 -15.90 -17.35
CA GLY A 16 13.28 -14.48 -17.18
C GLY A 16 13.53 -14.09 -15.72
N PRO A 17 14.08 -12.89 -15.45
CA PRO A 17 14.27 -12.44 -14.08
C PRO A 17 12.92 -12.41 -13.38
N ALA A 18 12.81 -13.13 -12.26
CA ALA A 18 11.71 -12.96 -11.32
C ALA A 18 11.80 -11.53 -10.76
N VAL A 19 11.12 -10.58 -11.39
CA VAL A 19 10.95 -9.24 -10.85
C VAL A 19 10.34 -9.38 -9.46
N PRO A 20 11.04 -8.98 -8.38
CA PRO A 20 10.45 -9.02 -7.06
C PRO A 20 9.18 -8.17 -7.10
N SER A 21 8.13 -8.67 -6.46
CA SER A 21 6.79 -8.11 -6.44
C SER A 21 6.75 -6.69 -5.83
N VAL A 22 7.22 -5.70 -6.58
CA VAL A 22 6.95 -4.26 -6.35
C VAL A 22 5.45 -3.97 -6.51
N PHE A 23 4.71 -4.88 -7.16
CA PHE A 23 3.27 -4.79 -7.39
C PHE A 23 2.37 -4.97 -6.16
N ALA A 24 2.89 -5.38 -4.99
CA ALA A 24 2.06 -5.47 -3.78
C ALA A 24 1.70 -4.11 -3.17
N ILE A 25 2.39 -3.04 -3.55
CA ILE A 25 2.29 -1.70 -2.94
C ILE A 25 1.51 -0.73 -3.83
N ALA A 26 1.60 -0.90 -5.15
CA ALA A 26 0.90 -0.04 -6.11
C ALA A 26 -0.62 0.01 -5.91
N PRO A 27 -1.34 -1.11 -5.64
CA PRO A 27 -2.78 -1.09 -5.48
C PRO A 27 -3.25 -0.32 -4.23
N LEU A 28 -2.53 -0.44 -3.10
CA LEU A 28 -2.89 0.25 -1.87
C LEU A 28 -2.74 1.77 -2.03
N ARG A 29 -1.59 2.22 -2.55
CA ARG A 29 -1.37 3.64 -2.82
C ARG A 29 -2.38 4.17 -3.84
N ALA A 30 -2.57 3.47 -4.95
CA ALA A 30 -3.50 3.89 -5.98
C ALA A 30 -4.93 4.02 -5.43
N GLN A 31 -5.38 3.04 -4.63
CA GLN A 31 -6.70 3.10 -4.03
C GLN A 31 -6.82 4.18 -2.96
N PHE A 32 -5.78 4.45 -2.17
CA PHE A 32 -5.76 5.58 -1.24
C PHE A 32 -5.95 6.90 -2.00
N MET A 33 -5.14 7.13 -3.05
CA MET A 33 -5.24 8.35 -3.86
C MET A 33 -6.61 8.48 -4.53
N GLU A 34 -7.18 7.38 -5.02
CA GLU A 34 -8.53 7.37 -5.58
C GLU A 34 -9.60 7.68 -4.54
N THR A 35 -9.50 7.10 -3.34
CA THR A 35 -10.45 7.30 -2.24
C THR A 35 -10.48 8.76 -1.77
N TYR A 36 -9.32 9.43 -1.81
CA TYR A 36 -9.14 10.78 -1.27
C TYR A 36 -8.86 11.85 -2.32
N LYS A 37 -9.07 11.58 -3.60
CA LYS A 37 -8.74 12.49 -4.71
C LYS A 37 -9.42 13.86 -4.62
N ASP A 38 -10.64 13.90 -4.08
CA ASP A 38 -11.45 15.12 -3.92
C ASP A 38 -11.34 15.71 -2.49
N SER A 39 -10.50 15.13 -1.65
CA SER A 39 -10.30 15.59 -0.27
C SER A 39 -9.20 16.65 -0.19
N LYS A 40 -9.19 17.40 0.92
CA LYS A 40 -8.17 18.42 1.18
C LYS A 40 -6.75 17.85 1.37
N ILE A 41 -6.61 16.54 1.58
CA ILE A 41 -5.31 15.90 1.75
C ILE A 41 -4.69 15.44 0.44
N ALA A 42 -5.38 15.52 -0.70
CA ALA A 42 -4.94 14.91 -1.96
C ALA A 42 -3.49 15.31 -2.32
N GLN A 43 -3.19 16.61 -2.26
CA GLN A 43 -1.83 17.10 -2.53
C GLN A 43 -0.82 16.61 -1.48
N ALA A 44 -1.11 16.79 -0.19
CA ALA A 44 -0.23 16.38 0.89
C ALA A 44 0.04 14.86 0.87
N ALA A 45 -0.95 14.06 0.48
CA ALA A 45 -0.83 12.61 0.35
C ALA A 45 0.05 12.22 -0.83
N GLU A 46 -0.06 12.92 -1.96
CA GLU A 46 0.81 12.66 -3.12
C GLU A 46 2.28 12.97 -2.80
N GLU A 47 2.53 14.04 -2.05
CA GLU A 47 3.86 14.42 -1.55
C GLU A 47 4.40 13.43 -0.51
N ALA A 48 3.56 13.01 0.45
CA ALA A 48 3.95 12.08 1.51
C ALA A 48 4.11 10.63 1.05
N LYS A 49 3.45 10.21 -0.05
CA LYS A 49 3.64 8.90 -0.65
C LYS A 49 3.37 7.75 0.34
N CYS A 50 4.41 7.01 0.72
CA CYS A 50 4.32 5.91 1.69
C CYS A 50 4.17 6.43 3.12
N ASP A 51 4.60 7.66 3.38
CA ASP A 51 4.67 8.25 4.72
C ASP A 51 3.29 8.64 5.26
N VAL A 52 2.26 8.56 4.41
CA VAL A 52 0.85 8.64 4.83
C VAL A 52 0.52 7.56 5.86
N CYS A 53 1.08 6.35 5.73
CA CYS A 53 0.83 5.21 6.62
C CYS A 53 2.09 4.68 7.30
N HIS A 54 3.26 4.95 6.73
CA HIS A 54 4.55 4.47 7.21
C HIS A 54 5.38 5.61 7.77
N TYR A 55 6.44 5.27 8.49
CA TYR A 55 7.49 6.23 8.87
C TYR A 55 8.85 5.54 8.78
N GLY A 56 9.93 6.31 8.88
CA GLY A 56 11.28 5.76 8.86
C GLY A 56 11.61 5.02 7.56
N LYS A 57 12.41 3.96 7.66
CA LYS A 57 12.97 3.25 6.49
C LYS A 57 12.33 1.88 6.23
N LYS A 58 11.58 1.32 7.19
CA LYS A 58 11.05 -0.05 7.05
C LYS A 58 9.53 0.00 6.87
N LYS A 59 9.01 -0.80 5.93
CA LYS A 59 7.54 -0.94 5.70
C LYS A 59 6.75 -1.47 6.91
N LYS A 60 7.44 -2.01 7.92
CA LYS A 60 6.81 -2.48 9.16
C LYS A 60 6.57 -1.32 10.13
N ASP A 61 7.30 -0.22 9.96
CA ASP A 61 7.20 1.00 10.74
C ASP A 61 5.93 1.71 10.22
N ARG A 62 4.85 1.62 11.01
CA ARG A 62 3.54 2.18 10.67
C ARG A 62 3.18 3.27 11.66
N ASN A 63 2.81 4.43 11.15
CA ASN A 63 2.24 5.48 11.97
C ASN A 63 0.87 5.01 12.53
N ASP A 64 0.26 5.77 13.44
CA ASP A 64 -1.01 5.38 14.06
C ASP A 64 -2.13 5.10 13.05
N PHE A 65 -2.19 5.84 11.94
CA PHE A 65 -3.13 5.56 10.84
C PHE A 65 -2.82 4.25 10.12
N GLY A 66 -1.56 4.00 9.77
CA GLY A 66 -1.15 2.73 9.17
C GLY A 66 -1.43 1.52 10.08
N VAL A 67 -1.29 1.69 11.39
CA VAL A 67 -1.69 0.69 12.39
C VAL A 67 -3.20 0.48 12.35
N ALA A 68 -4.02 1.54 12.33
CA ALA A 68 -5.48 1.44 12.23
C ALA A 68 -5.92 0.71 10.95
N VAL A 69 -5.40 1.09 9.78
CA VAL A 69 -5.69 0.38 8.51
C VAL A 69 -5.32 -1.10 8.60
N SER A 70 -4.19 -1.45 9.24
CA SER A 70 -3.74 -2.83 9.38
C SER A 70 -4.63 -3.72 10.26
N LYS A 71 -5.54 -3.14 11.05
CA LYS A 71 -6.55 -3.90 11.80
C LYS A 71 -7.63 -4.47 10.87
N TYR A 72 -7.90 -3.76 9.76
CA TYR A 72 -8.98 -4.09 8.82
C TYR A 72 -8.51 -4.64 7.48
N PHE A 73 -7.23 -4.44 7.14
CA PHE A 73 -6.63 -4.99 5.92
C PHE A 73 -5.19 -5.43 6.19
N LYS A 74 -4.97 -6.75 6.14
CA LYS A 74 -3.69 -7.41 6.42
C LYS A 74 -3.07 -7.94 5.14
N LYS A 75 -1.80 -8.35 5.26
CA LYS A 75 -1.08 -8.99 4.14
C LYS A 75 -1.81 -10.24 3.62
N THR A 76 -2.42 -11.02 4.52
CA THR A 76 -3.19 -12.22 4.15
C THR A 76 -4.39 -11.86 3.27
N ASP A 77 -5.09 -10.75 3.57
CA ASP A 77 -6.21 -10.28 2.76
C ASP A 77 -5.73 -9.87 1.36
N TYR A 78 -4.61 -9.15 1.29
CA TYR A 78 -3.97 -8.86 0.01
C TYR A 78 -3.60 -10.13 -0.76
N ASP A 79 -2.93 -11.09 -0.12
CA ASP A 79 -2.47 -12.31 -0.77
C ASP A 79 -3.63 -13.13 -1.34
N SER A 80 -4.81 -13.09 -0.70
CA SER A 80 -6.04 -13.74 -1.14
C SER A 80 -6.81 -12.98 -2.22
N LEU A 81 -6.63 -11.65 -2.33
CA LEU A 81 -7.39 -10.79 -3.23
C LEU A 81 -6.58 -10.22 -4.40
N LYS A 82 -5.25 -10.39 -4.41
CA LYS A 82 -4.34 -9.77 -5.41
C LYS A 82 -4.69 -10.09 -6.87
N ASP A 83 -5.33 -11.22 -7.12
CA ASP A 83 -5.74 -11.66 -8.46
C ASP A 83 -7.15 -11.18 -8.84
N ASP A 84 -7.95 -10.69 -7.88
CA ASP A 84 -9.27 -10.07 -8.06
C ASP A 84 -9.19 -8.57 -7.76
N LYS A 85 -8.87 -7.79 -8.79
CA LYS A 85 -8.61 -6.35 -8.67
C LYS A 85 -9.79 -5.57 -8.10
N GLU A 86 -11.02 -5.95 -8.44
CA GLU A 86 -12.22 -5.24 -7.97
C GLU A 86 -12.44 -5.51 -6.49
N LYS A 87 -12.40 -6.79 -6.07
CA LYS A 87 -12.51 -7.12 -4.64
C LYS A 87 -11.37 -6.55 -3.82
N LEU A 88 -10.15 -6.53 -4.35
CA LEU A 88 -9.00 -5.93 -3.68
C LEU A 88 -9.22 -4.43 -3.42
N LYS A 89 -9.65 -3.67 -4.44
CA LYS A 89 -9.94 -2.24 -4.31
C LYS A 89 -11.03 -1.98 -3.27
N ALA A 90 -12.13 -2.73 -3.35
CA ALA A 90 -13.24 -2.61 -2.41
C ALA A 90 -12.83 -2.95 -0.97
N ALA A 91 -11.98 -3.96 -0.77
CA ALA A 91 -11.46 -4.34 0.54
C ALA A 91 -10.56 -3.24 1.12
N ILE A 92 -9.68 -2.65 0.31
CA ILE A 92 -8.82 -1.55 0.72
C ILE A 92 -9.66 -0.32 1.09
N GLU A 93 -10.60 0.09 0.23
CA GLU A 93 -11.48 1.23 0.50
C GLU A 93 -12.29 1.04 1.79
N THR A 94 -12.82 -0.18 2.01
CA THR A 94 -13.53 -0.52 3.24
C THR A 94 -12.63 -0.38 4.46
N ALA A 95 -11.38 -0.82 4.37
CA ALA A 95 -10.42 -0.72 5.47
C ALA A 95 -10.05 0.73 5.78
N LEU A 96 -9.85 1.57 4.75
CA LEU A 96 -9.61 3.00 4.90
C LEU A 96 -10.79 3.69 5.60
N LYS A 97 -12.02 3.43 5.16
CA LYS A 97 -13.25 3.96 5.77
C LYS A 97 -13.46 3.49 7.21
N LYS A 98 -13.09 2.26 7.54
CA LYS A 98 -13.14 1.78 8.94
C LYS A 98 -12.07 2.44 9.81
N ALA A 99 -10.86 2.59 9.28
CA ALA A 99 -9.78 3.30 9.97
C ALA A 99 -10.16 4.76 10.23
N GLU A 100 -10.83 5.44 9.30
CA GLU A 100 -11.32 6.82 9.46
C GLU A 100 -12.13 7.07 10.75
N ALA A 101 -12.88 6.09 11.22
CA ALA A 101 -13.69 6.18 12.44
C ALA A 101 -12.87 6.03 13.73
N GLU A 102 -11.63 5.55 13.64
CA GLU A 102 -10.73 5.43 14.79
C GLU A 102 -10.12 6.77 15.19
N LYS A 103 -9.72 6.89 16.46
CA LYS A 103 -9.00 8.04 16.98
C LYS A 103 -7.51 7.94 16.69
N SER A 104 -6.95 9.04 16.20
CA SER A 104 -5.51 9.28 16.16
C SER A 104 -4.95 9.52 17.56
N VAL A 105 -3.63 9.50 17.69
CA VAL A 105 -2.92 9.88 18.92
C VAL A 105 -3.16 11.33 19.34
N SER A 106 -3.66 12.18 18.43
CA SER A 106 -4.06 13.57 18.73
C SER A 106 -5.40 13.68 19.47
N GLY A 107 -6.14 12.57 19.59
CA GLY A 107 -7.48 12.53 20.18
C GLY A 107 -8.63 12.78 19.19
N LYS A 108 -8.34 13.35 18.01
CA LYS A 108 -9.29 13.47 16.89
C LYS A 108 -9.39 12.16 16.11
N THR A 109 -10.53 11.92 15.48
CA THR A 109 -10.66 10.84 14.49
C THR A 109 -9.81 11.12 13.25
N PHE A 110 -9.40 10.05 12.56
CA PHE A 110 -8.69 10.21 11.29
C PHE A 110 -9.56 10.90 10.23
N ALA A 111 -10.88 10.69 10.23
CA ALA A 111 -11.81 11.42 9.39
C ALA A 111 -11.79 12.94 9.64
N GLU A 112 -11.70 13.38 10.90
CA GLU A 112 -11.58 14.81 11.24
C GLU A 112 -10.27 15.39 10.71
N LEU A 113 -9.14 14.69 10.86
CA LEU A 113 -7.85 15.13 10.32
C LEU A 113 -7.88 15.27 8.79
N ILE A 114 -8.45 14.28 8.10
CA ILE A 114 -8.60 14.29 6.64
C ILE A 114 -9.49 15.47 6.18
N LYS A 115 -10.60 15.73 6.88
CA LYS A 115 -11.47 16.90 6.63
C LYS A 115 -10.78 18.24 6.89
N GLU A 116 -9.84 18.28 7.83
CA GLU A 116 -8.98 19.42 8.11
C GLU A 116 -7.85 19.61 7.08
N GLY A 117 -7.64 18.66 6.15
CA GLY A 117 -6.54 18.70 5.21
C GLY A 117 -5.20 18.31 5.82
N LYS A 118 -5.21 17.63 6.97
CA LYS A 118 -4.01 17.08 7.61
C LYS A 118 -3.88 15.61 7.28
N LEU A 119 -2.64 15.15 7.07
CA LEU A 119 -2.39 13.73 6.95
C LEU A 119 -2.87 13.02 8.22
N PRO A 120 -3.55 11.86 8.08
CA PRO A 120 -4.18 11.19 9.21
C PRO A 120 -3.15 10.58 10.17
N GLY A 121 -1.97 10.23 9.68
CA GLY A 121 -0.95 9.54 10.47
C GLY A 121 0.01 10.47 11.22
N THR A 122 0.29 10.13 12.48
CA THR A 122 1.37 10.68 13.29
C THR A 122 2.35 9.55 13.61
N PRO A 123 3.65 9.68 13.28
CA PRO A 123 4.65 8.71 13.70
C PRO A 123 4.72 8.67 15.23
N PRO A 124 5.03 7.51 15.85
CA PRO A 124 5.35 7.50 17.27
C PRO A 124 6.49 8.49 17.52
N LYS A 125 6.40 9.26 18.61
CA LYS A 125 7.54 10.09 19.05
C LYS A 125 8.72 9.15 19.20
N GLU A 126 9.85 9.47 18.58
CA GLU A 126 11.12 8.86 18.95
C GLU A 126 11.21 9.00 20.47
N VAL A 127 11.16 7.87 21.18
CA VAL A 127 11.93 7.80 22.41
C VAL A 127 13.36 7.99 21.92
N GLU A 128 13.95 9.15 22.20
CA GLU A 128 15.41 9.27 22.16
C GLU A 128 15.92 8.08 22.97
N GLU A 129 16.45 7.07 22.28
CA GLU A 129 17.33 6.10 22.90
C GLU A 129 18.51 6.92 23.41
N SER A 130 18.46 7.21 24.71
CA SER A 130 19.62 7.68 25.46
C SER A 130 20.72 6.62 25.32
N GLU A 131 21.75 6.98 24.55
CA GLU A 131 23.15 6.53 24.55
C GLU A 131 23.48 5.05 24.74
#